data_AF-A0A9P6XPK9-F1
#
_entry.id   AF-A0A9P6XPK9-F1
#
_cell.length_a   1.000
_cell.length_b   1.000
_cell.length_c   1.000
_cell.angle_alpha   90.00
_cell.angle_beta   90.00
_cell.angle_gamma   90.00
#
_symmetry.space_group_name_H-M   'P 1'
#
loop_
_entity.id
_entity.type
_entity.pdbx_description
1 polymer ?
#
loop_
_entity_poly.entity_id
_entity_poly.type
_entity_poly.pdbx_seq_one_letter_code
_entity_poly.pdbx_strand_id
1 'polypeptide(L)' 'MNSYHLPQADGLGHAVDLAPLVRGAIPWNDWKSFVDLAGVVKACAAELGVPVEWGGDWKSFKDGPHFQIPRDWRGRA' A
#
# COMPACT_ATOMS: atom_id res chain seq x y z
N MET A 1 8.32 -18.27 3.87
CA MET A 1 8.31 -16.80 4.02
C MET A 1 6.91 -16.30 3.70
N ASN A 2 6.29 -15.47 4.55
CA ASN A 2 4.90 -15.03 4.39
C ASN A 2 4.88 -13.53 4.04
N SER A 3 5.08 -13.19 2.77
CA SER A 3 5.09 -11.81 2.27
C SER A 3 4.15 -11.66 1.07
N TYR A 4 3.48 -10.52 0.98
CA TYR A 4 2.61 -10.15 -0.15
C TYR A 4 3.42 -9.62 -1.35
N HIS A 5 4.67 -9.22 -1.14
CA HIS A 5 5.59 -8.82 -2.23
C HIS A 5 6.09 -10.00 -3.07
N LEU A 6 5.99 -11.23 -2.53
CA LEU A 6 6.34 -12.45 -3.25
C LEU A 6 5.18 -12.93 -4.16
N PRO A 7 5.45 -13.81 -5.15
CA PRO A 7 4.40 -14.46 -5.91
C PRO A 7 3.37 -15.18 -5.03
N GLN A 8 2.09 -14.90 -5.26
CA GLN A 8 0.95 -15.57 -4.63
C GLN A 8 0.56 -16.83 -5.41
N ALA A 9 -0.59 -17.43 -5.08
CA ALA A 9 -1.08 -18.63 -5.76
C ALA A 9 -1.38 -18.43 -7.26
N ASP A 10 -1.58 -17.18 -7.68
CA ASP A 10 -1.72 -16.79 -9.09
C ASP A 10 -0.40 -16.37 -9.76
N GLY A 11 0.73 -16.44 -9.04
CA GLY A 11 2.06 -16.13 -9.54
C GLY A 11 2.43 -14.64 -9.49
N LEU A 12 1.59 -13.76 -8.93
CA LEU A 12 1.82 -12.31 -8.91
C LEU A 12 2.18 -11.78 -7.52
N GLY A 13 2.84 -10.62 -7.45
CA GLY A 13 3.01 -9.85 -6.21
C GLY A 13 1.77 -9.02 -5.91
N HIS A 14 1.32 -9.03 -4.65
CA HIS A 14 0.08 -8.39 -4.18
C HIS A 14 0.37 -7.23 -3.21
N ALA A 15 1.60 -6.74 -3.19
CA ALA A 15 2.00 -5.57 -2.41
C ALA A 15 3.01 -4.69 -3.17
N VAL A 16 3.05 -3.43 -2.79
CA VAL A 16 4.00 -2.42 -3.26
C VAL A 16 4.36 -1.50 -2.10
N ASP A 17 5.56 -0.91 -2.16
CA ASP A 17 5.98 0.14 -1.24
C ASP A 17 5.99 1.48 -1.98
N LEU A 18 5.28 2.48 -1.44
CA LEU A 18 5.17 3.83 -2.00
C LEU A 18 5.68 4.84 -0.98
N ALA A 19 6.45 5.84 -1.43
CA ALA A 19 6.96 6.89 -0.57
C ALA A 19 6.60 8.28 -1.12
N PRO A 20 6.18 9.23 -0.27
CA PRO A 20 5.93 10.60 -0.72
C PRO A 20 7.26 11.28 -1.09
N LEU A 21 7.25 12.08 -2.14
CA LEU A 21 8.39 12.90 -2.54
C LEU A 21 8.09 14.38 -2.27
N VAL A 22 8.71 14.94 -1.25
CA VAL A 22 8.53 16.34 -0.85
C VAL A 22 9.83 17.09 -1.14
N ARG A 23 9.77 18.05 -2.07
CA ARG A 23 10.94 18.84 -2.51
C ARG A 23 12.13 17.96 -2.95
N GLY A 24 11.85 16.86 -3.64
CA GLY A 24 12.87 15.97 -4.20
C GLY A 24 13.48 14.96 -3.23
N ALA A 25 12.99 14.87 -1.99
CA ALA A 25 13.42 13.87 -1.02
C ALA A 25 12.24 13.15 -0.36
N ILE A 26 12.48 11.93 0.13
CA ILE A 26 11.50 11.19 0.90
C ILE A 26 11.56 11.67 2.36
N PRO A 27 10.45 12.20 2.92
CA PRO A 27 10.44 12.73 4.28
C PRO A 27 10.18 11.61 5.30
N TRP A 28 11.16 10.72 5.49
CA TRP A 28 11.02 9.52 6.35
C TRP A 28 10.53 9.79 7.78
N ASN A 29 10.89 10.93 8.36
CA ASN A 29 10.50 11.30 9.72
C ASN A 29 9.15 12.04 9.79
N ASP A 30 8.51 12.32 8.66
CA ASP A 30 7.21 12.97 8.59
C ASP A 30 6.11 11.95 8.28
N TRP A 31 5.59 11.33 9.33
CA TRP A 31 4.49 10.38 9.24
C TRP A 31 3.25 10.97 8.55
N LYS A 32 3.01 12.28 8.70
CA LYS A 32 1.85 12.91 8.10
C LYS A 32 1.92 12.88 6.57
N SER A 33 3.11 13.04 5.99
CA SER A 33 3.29 12.90 4.53
C SER A 33 2.90 11.51 4.03
N PHE A 34 3.17 10.44 4.80
CA PHE A 34 2.73 9.09 4.46
C PHE A 34 1.22 8.90 4.63
N VAL A 35 0.62 9.48 5.68
CA VAL A 35 -0.84 9.50 5.86
C VAL A 35 -1.54 10.20 4.69
N ASP A 36 -1.01 11.35 4.26
CA ASP A 36 -1.57 12.11 3.14
C ASP A 36 -1.49 11.30 1.83
N LEU A 37 -0.35 10.65 1.56
CA LEU A 37 -0.20 9.74 0.41
C LEU A 37 -1.19 8.56 0.49
N ALA A 38 -1.31 7.92 1.66
CA ALA A 38 -2.24 6.83 1.86
C ALA A 38 -3.71 7.24 1.64
N GLY A 39 -4.08 8.47 2.02
CA GLY A 39 -5.38 9.05 1.73
C GLY A 39 -5.67 9.11 0.23
N VAL A 40 -4.70 9.56 -0.57
CA VAL A 40 -4.80 9.59 -2.03
C VAL A 40 -4.95 8.18 -2.61
N VAL A 41 -4.08 7.24 -2.20
CA VAL A 41 -4.13 5.85 -2.68
C VAL A 41 -5.49 5.21 -2.37
N LYS A 42 -6.00 5.37 -1.14
CA LYS A 42 -7.31 4.82 -0.74
C LYS A 42 -8.47 5.45 -1.50
N ALA A 43 -8.43 6.76 -1.76
CA ALA A 43 -9.45 7.45 -2.55
C ALA A 43 -9.50 6.91 -3.99
N CYS A 44 -8.35 6.83 -4.67
CA CYS A 44 -8.29 6.26 -6.02
C CYS A 44 -8.69 4.78 -6.05
N ALA A 45 -8.28 3.99 -5.04
CA ALA A 45 -8.67 2.59 -4.94
C ALA A 45 -10.20 2.44 -4.78
N ALA A 46 -10.84 3.32 -4.00
CA ALA A 46 -12.29 3.35 -3.88
C ALA A 46 -12.98 3.70 -5.21
N GLU A 47 -12.48 4.71 -5.94
CA GLU A 47 -13.00 5.10 -7.27
C GLU A 47 -12.89 3.97 -8.30
N LEU A 48 -11.75 3.26 -8.31
CA LEU A 48 -11.50 2.14 -9.22
C LEU A 48 -12.12 0.83 -8.72
N GLY A 49 -12.65 0.82 -7.50
CA GLY A 49 -13.24 -0.36 -6.90
C GLY A 49 -12.24 -1.49 -6.65
N VAL A 50 -11.01 -1.12 -6.28
CA VAL A 50 -9.89 -2.01 -5.90
C VAL A 50 -9.79 -2.01 -4.38
N PRO A 51 -9.79 -3.18 -3.71
CA PRO A 51 -9.49 -3.24 -2.29
C PRO A 51 -8.01 -2.93 -2.05
N VAL A 52 -7.73 -2.06 -1.09
CA VAL A 52 -6.36 -1.75 -0.68
C VAL A 52 -6.26 -1.67 0.83
N GLU A 53 -5.22 -2.25 1.38
CA GLU A 53 -4.81 -2.14 2.77
C GLU A 53 -3.50 -1.34 2.83
N TRP A 54 -3.38 -0.46 3.81
CA TRP A 54 -2.17 0.33 4.06
C TRP A 54 -1.53 -0.07 5.38
N GLY A 55 -0.21 -0.29 5.38
CA GLY A 55 0.55 -0.71 6.56
C GLY A 55 0.52 0.28 7.72
N GLY A 56 0.23 1.55 7.47
CA GLY A 56 0.04 2.56 8.51
C GLY A 56 -1.23 2.39 9.36
N ASP A 57 -2.21 1.61 8.89
CA ASP A 57 -3.43 1.27 9.63
C ASP A 57 -3.25 0.07 10.57
N TRP A 58 -2.13 -0.64 10.47
CA TRP A 58 -1.88 -1.80 11.34
C TRP A 58 -1.84 -1.43 12.82
N LYS A 59 -2.31 -2.35 13.68
CA LYS A 59 -2.34 -2.15 15.14
C LYS A 59 -0.93 -2.09 15.75
N SER A 60 0.01 -2.80 15.17
CA SER A 60 1.42 -2.90 15.59
C SER A 60 2.31 -3.01 14.36
N PHE A 61 3.59 -2.63 14.48
CA PHE A 61 4.55 -2.63 13.36
C PHE A 61 4.06 -1.83 12.16
N LYS A 62 3.53 -0.63 12.40
CA LYS A 62 3.05 0.26 11.34
C LYS A 62 4.13 0.50 10.30
N ASP A 63 3.75 0.35 9.05
CA ASP A 63 4.64 0.46 7.90
C ASP A 63 4.07 1.49 6.91
N GLY A 64 4.68 2.67 6.89
CA GLY A 64 4.20 3.81 6.11
C GLY A 64 4.28 3.58 4.60
N PRO A 65 5.38 3.00 4.08
CA PRO A 65 5.46 2.66 2.66
C PRO A 65 4.51 1.58 2.15
N HIS A 66 4.19 0.57 2.97
CA HIS A 66 3.58 -0.68 2.50
C HIS A 66 2.09 -0.55 2.16
N PHE A 67 1.71 -1.03 0.96
CA PHE A 67 0.33 -1.21 0.54
C PHE A 67 0.14 -2.62 -0.02
N GLN A 68 -1.01 -3.24 0.24
CA GLN A 68 -1.33 -4.57 -0.27
C GLN A 68 -2.80 -4.74 -0.66
N ILE A 69 -3.04 -5.75 -1.48
CA ILE A 69 -4.38 -6.23 -1.85
C ILE A 69 -4.59 -7.64 -1.26
N PRO A 70 -5.85 -8.11 -1.10
CA PRO A 70 -6.13 -9.48 -0.68
C PRO A 70 -5.46 -10.50 -1.62
N ARG A 71 -5.02 -11.63 -1.07
CA ARG A 71 -4.31 -12.68 -1.85
C ARG A 71 -5.18 -13.35 -2.91
N ASP A 72 -6.49 -13.29 -2.72
CA ASP A 72 -7.51 -13.87 -3.58
C ASP A 72 -8.16 -12.84 -4.52
N TRP A 73 -7.76 -11.56 -4.46
CA TRP A 73 -8.28 -10.55 -5.37
C TRP A 73 -7.71 -10.72 -6.78
N ARG A 74 -8.59 -10.77 -7.79
CA ARG A 74 -8.22 -11.08 -9.19
C ARG A 74 -8.55 -9.98 -10.20
N GLY A 75 -8.70 -8.72 -9.76
CA GLY A 75 -9.15 -7.65 -10.64
C GLY A 75 -10.62 -7.77 -11.04
N ARG A 76 -11.18 -6.70 -11.60
CA ARG A 76 -12.44 -6.78 -12.35
C ARG A 76 -12.05 -7.03 -13.81
N ALA A 77 -12.49 -8.16 -14.36
CA ALA A 77 -12.40 -8.44 -15.79
C ALA A 77 -13.40 -7.56 -16.58
#